data_AF-A0A2E7QQ46-F1
#
_entry.id   AF-A0A2E7QQ46-F1
#
_cell.length_a   1.000
_cell.length_b   1.000
_cell.length_c   1.000
_cell.angle_alpha   90.00
_cell.angle_beta   90.00
_cell.angle_gamma   90.00
#
_symmetry.space_group_name_H-M   'P 1'
#
loop_
_entity.id
_entity.type
_entity.pdbx_description
1 polymer ?
#
loop_
_entity_poly.entity_id
_entity_poly.type
_entity_poly.pdbx_seq_one_letter_code
_entity_poly.pdbx_strand_id
1 'polypeptide(L)'
;MKPLATTKLAAALGLAPLLLSSAPIDDARKAYLTGDYNATIHHAKAATTARQWDEEARVLHIRALLTTGQYQQARAVTTNAIAKLPHSVQLHWVSHDVFHFNNQPQAATNALKEMNGLVSRMAWRYRNAP
;
A
#
# COMPACT_ATOMS: atom_id res chain seq x y z
N MET A 1 -37.56 61.94 20.71
CA MET A 1 -36.10 61.70 20.63
C MET A 1 -35.89 60.20 20.80
N LYS A 2 -35.56 59.48 19.73
CA LYS A 2 -35.36 58.01 19.68
C LYS A 2 -33.86 57.71 19.82
N PRO A 3 -33.40 56.83 20.73
CA PRO A 3 -32.01 56.38 20.71
C PRO A 3 -31.82 55.28 19.66
N LEU A 4 -30.73 55.42 18.88
CA LEU A 4 -30.31 54.50 17.83
C LEU A 4 -29.98 53.12 18.42
N ALA A 5 -30.54 52.08 17.82
CA ALA A 5 -30.20 50.69 18.10
C ALA A 5 -28.81 50.36 17.54
N THR A 6 -27.85 50.11 18.43
CA THR A 6 -26.50 49.66 18.10
C THR A 6 -26.53 48.16 17.77
N THR A 7 -26.64 47.83 16.50
CA THR A 7 -26.50 46.46 16.00
C THR A 7 -25.02 46.06 16.06
N LYS A 8 -24.64 45.22 17.04
CA LYS A 8 -23.32 44.59 17.06
C LYS A 8 -23.29 43.49 15.98
N LEU A 9 -22.59 43.74 14.87
CA LEU A 9 -22.15 42.68 13.96
C LEU A 9 -21.10 41.84 14.70
N ALA A 10 -21.49 40.66 15.18
CA ALA A 10 -20.54 39.63 15.57
C ALA A 10 -20.15 38.85 14.31
N ALA A 11 -18.98 39.17 13.74
CA ALA A 11 -18.36 38.38 12.70
C ALA A 11 -17.79 37.09 13.33
N ALA A 12 -18.53 35.99 13.24
CA ALA A 12 -18.02 34.67 13.55
C ALA A 12 -17.13 34.19 12.39
N LEU A 13 -15.81 34.27 12.61
CA LEU A 13 -14.80 33.72 11.72
C LEU A 13 -14.94 32.18 11.71
N GLY A 14 -15.65 31.66 10.72
CA GLY A 14 -15.83 30.21 10.55
C GLY A 14 -14.50 29.54 10.18
N LEU A 15 -13.91 28.83 11.14
CA LEU A 15 -12.82 27.89 10.87
C LEU A 15 -13.45 26.66 10.18
N ALA A 16 -13.61 26.71 8.87
CA ALA A 16 -13.99 25.51 8.12
C ALA A 16 -12.81 24.51 8.23
N PRO A 17 -13.01 23.30 8.78
CA PRO A 17 -11.95 22.32 8.79
C PRO A 17 -11.64 21.97 7.34
N LEU A 18 -10.42 22.28 6.89
CA LEU A 18 -9.89 21.71 5.66
C LEU A 18 -9.82 20.20 5.89
N LEU A 19 -10.78 19.47 5.30
CA LEU A 19 -10.73 18.03 5.19
C LEU A 19 -9.58 17.70 4.23
N LEU A 20 -8.35 17.61 4.75
CA LEU A 20 -7.27 16.99 4.00
C LEU A 20 -7.63 15.52 3.86
N SER A 21 -7.97 15.11 2.65
CA SER A 21 -8.12 13.69 2.33
C SER A 21 -6.77 13.02 2.54
N SER A 22 -6.75 11.99 3.38
CA SER A 22 -5.62 11.07 3.47
C SER A 22 -5.29 10.50 2.10
N ALA A 23 -4.01 10.29 1.79
CA ALA A 23 -3.63 9.61 0.56
C ALA A 23 -4.09 8.15 0.65
N PRO A 24 -4.56 7.51 -0.44
CA PRO A 24 -5.06 6.14 -0.39
C PRO A 24 -4.06 5.13 0.21
N ILE A 25 -2.75 5.37 0.07
CA ILE A 25 -1.72 4.53 0.68
C ILE A 25 -1.68 4.64 2.21
N ASP A 26 -1.92 5.83 2.77
CA ASP A 26 -1.95 6.04 4.22
C ASP A 26 -3.15 5.34 4.85
N ASP A 27 -4.30 5.39 4.18
CA ASP A 27 -5.51 4.65 4.59
C ASP A 27 -5.29 3.14 4.52
N ALA A 28 -4.62 2.64 3.46
CA ALA A 28 -4.28 1.23 3.34
C ALA A 28 -3.37 0.77 4.48
N ARG A 29 -2.35 1.59 4.83
CA ARG A 29 -1.43 1.29 5.93
C ARG A 29 -2.16 1.25 7.27
N LYS A 30 -3.00 2.26 7.53
CA LYS A 30 -3.80 2.33 8.76
C LYS A 30 -4.71 1.11 8.89
N ALA A 31 -5.45 0.77 7.83
CA ALA A 31 -6.34 -0.39 7.82
C ALA A 31 -5.58 -1.70 8.07
N TYR A 32 -4.41 -1.87 7.47
CA TYR A 32 -3.60 -3.07 7.67
C TYR A 32 -3.11 -3.20 9.12
N LEU A 33 -2.64 -2.10 9.71
CA LEU A 33 -2.19 -2.06 11.10
C LEU A 33 -3.32 -2.35 12.10
N THR A 34 -4.56 -1.99 11.77
CA THR A 34 -5.73 -2.30 12.61
C THR A 34 -6.35 -3.66 12.31
N GLY A 35 -5.80 -4.43 11.37
CA GLY A 35 -6.31 -5.74 10.97
C GLY A 35 -7.55 -5.70 10.07
N ASP A 36 -7.93 -4.54 9.55
CA ASP A 36 -9.00 -4.43 8.54
C ASP A 36 -8.44 -4.71 7.15
N TYR A 37 -8.31 -6.00 6.84
CA TYR A 37 -7.74 -6.45 5.58
C TYR A 37 -8.63 -6.15 4.37
N ASN A 38 -9.96 -6.05 4.55
CA ASN A 38 -10.86 -5.68 3.45
C ASN A 38 -10.69 -4.20 3.08
N ALA A 39 -10.64 -3.30 4.08
CA ALA A 39 -10.31 -1.90 3.84
C ALA A 39 -8.89 -1.76 3.27
N THR A 40 -7.93 -2.57 3.74
CA THR A 40 -6.57 -2.59 3.17
C THR A 40 -6.60 -2.89 1.67
N ILE A 41 -7.31 -3.94 1.24
CA ILE A 41 -7.43 -4.32 -0.17
C ILE A 41 -8.04 -3.16 -0.98
N HIS A 42 -9.11 -2.55 -0.47
CA HIS A 42 -9.77 -1.42 -1.12
C HIS A 42 -8.83 -0.23 -1.32
N HIS A 43 -8.21 0.24 -0.24
CA HIS A 43 -7.34 1.42 -0.28
C HIS A 43 -6.03 1.17 -1.04
N ALA A 44 -5.45 -0.02 -0.92
CA ALA A 44 -4.26 -0.40 -1.66
C ALA A 44 -4.50 -0.45 -3.19
N LYS A 45 -5.68 -0.93 -3.62
CA LYS A 45 -6.09 -0.85 -5.03
C LYS A 45 -6.20 0.60 -5.49
N ALA A 46 -6.87 1.46 -4.71
CA ALA A 46 -6.99 2.88 -5.01
C ALA A 46 -5.60 3.56 -5.11
N ALA A 47 -4.68 3.23 -4.22
CA ALA A 47 -3.30 3.72 -4.24
C ALA A 47 -2.56 3.27 -5.52
N THR A 48 -2.69 2.02 -5.95
CA THR A 48 -2.08 1.55 -7.20
C THR A 48 -2.66 2.18 -8.46
N THR A 49 -3.94 2.57 -8.42
CA THR A 49 -4.58 3.33 -9.51
C THR A 49 -4.04 4.77 -9.55
N ALA A 50 -3.92 5.42 -8.39
CA ALA A 50 -3.38 6.78 -8.29
C ALA A 50 -1.89 6.83 -8.65
N ARG A 51 -1.10 5.83 -8.23
CA ARG A 51 0.33 5.70 -8.49
C ARG A 51 0.67 4.27 -8.89
N GLN A 52 0.72 4.03 -10.19
CA GLN A 52 1.01 2.71 -10.75
C GLN A 52 2.36 2.10 -10.34
N TRP A 53 3.31 2.89 -9.84
CA TRP A 53 4.64 2.45 -9.40
C TRP A 53 4.76 2.32 -7.86
N ASP A 54 3.64 2.42 -7.14
CA ASP A 54 3.64 2.29 -5.68
C ASP A 54 3.85 0.82 -5.27
N GLU A 55 5.06 0.52 -4.79
CA GLU A 55 5.47 -0.81 -4.34
C GLU A 55 4.75 -1.20 -3.04
N GLU A 56 4.67 -0.29 -2.07
CA GLU A 56 4.08 -0.54 -0.76
C GLU A 56 2.60 -0.90 -0.91
N ALA A 57 1.85 -0.14 -1.71
CA ALA A 57 0.45 -0.44 -2.01
C ALA A 57 0.28 -1.87 -2.56
N ARG A 58 1.15 -2.31 -3.46
CA ARG A 58 1.09 -3.67 -4.03
C ARG A 58 1.37 -4.73 -2.97
N VAL A 59 2.38 -4.52 -2.13
CA VAL A 59 2.74 -5.45 -1.05
C VAL A 59 1.60 -5.56 -0.03
N LEU A 60 1.00 -4.44 0.40
CA LEU A 60 -0.14 -4.44 1.32
C LEU A 60 -1.35 -5.17 0.73
N HIS A 61 -1.66 -4.94 -0.55
CA HIS A 61 -2.74 -5.64 -1.24
C HIS A 61 -2.52 -7.16 -1.23
N ILE A 62 -1.32 -7.62 -1.59
CA ILE A 62 -0.99 -9.05 -1.65
C ILE A 62 -1.06 -9.68 -0.24
N ARG A 63 -0.49 -9.03 0.78
CA ARG A 63 -0.52 -9.54 2.16
C ARG A 63 -1.94 -9.62 2.71
N ALA A 64 -2.78 -8.63 2.46
CA ALA A 64 -4.17 -8.64 2.90
C ALA A 64 -4.98 -9.77 2.21
N LEU A 65 -4.73 -10.02 0.92
CA LEU A 65 -5.34 -11.15 0.20
C LEU A 65 -4.89 -12.50 0.78
N LEU A 66 -3.60 -12.68 1.06
CA LEU A 66 -3.09 -13.88 1.71
C LEU A 66 -3.74 -14.11 3.08
N THR A 67 -3.79 -13.05 3.90
CA THR A 67 -4.32 -13.12 5.28
C THR A 67 -5.79 -13.50 5.30
N THR A 68 -6.55 -13.10 4.28
CA THR A 68 -7.99 -13.42 4.15
C THR A 68 -8.26 -14.71 3.36
N GLY A 69 -7.22 -15.50 3.03
CA GLY A 69 -7.36 -16.76 2.32
C GLY A 69 -7.68 -16.63 0.82
N GLN A 70 -7.59 -15.43 0.25
CA GLN A 70 -7.88 -15.14 -1.16
C GLN A 70 -6.69 -15.48 -2.06
N TYR A 71 -6.18 -16.71 -1.96
CA TYR A 71 -4.90 -17.12 -2.54
C TYR A 71 -4.81 -16.99 -4.07
N GLN A 72 -5.90 -17.28 -4.79
CA GLN A 72 -5.94 -17.15 -6.25
C GLN A 72 -5.86 -15.68 -6.70
N GLN A 73 -6.54 -14.78 -5.98
CA GLN A 73 -6.45 -13.34 -6.24
C GLN A 73 -5.06 -12.82 -5.87
N ALA A 74 -4.50 -13.25 -4.74
CA ALA A 74 -3.14 -12.91 -4.33
C ALA A 74 -2.14 -13.29 -5.43
N ARG A 75 -2.30 -14.47 -6.03
CA ARG A 75 -1.48 -14.95 -7.16
C ARG A 75 -1.58 -14.02 -8.37
N ALA A 76 -2.79 -13.67 -8.80
CA ALA A 76 -2.98 -12.78 -9.95
C ALA A 76 -2.40 -11.37 -9.71
N VAL A 77 -2.62 -10.80 -8.52
CA VAL A 77 -2.05 -9.49 -8.15
C VAL A 77 -0.53 -9.55 -8.12
N THR A 78 0.02 -10.64 -7.59
CA THR A 78 1.47 -10.86 -7.48
C THR A 78 2.15 -10.99 -8.83
N THR A 79 1.61 -11.79 -9.76
CA THR A 79 2.18 -11.92 -11.10
C THR A 79 2.19 -10.59 -11.85
N ASN A 80 1.13 -9.80 -11.70
CA ASN A 80 1.06 -8.46 -12.29
C ASN A 80 2.03 -7.48 -11.63
N ALA A 81 2.20 -7.56 -10.31
CA ALA A 81 3.11 -6.72 -9.55
C ALA A 81 4.57 -6.99 -9.92
N ILE A 82 5.00 -8.26 -10.00
CA ILE A 82 6.36 -8.63 -10.43
C ILE A 82 6.62 -8.19 -11.88
N ALA A 83 5.67 -8.40 -12.79
CA ALA A 83 5.82 -7.97 -14.18
C ALA A 83 6.02 -6.44 -14.28
N LYS A 84 5.40 -5.67 -13.38
CA LYS A 84 5.55 -4.22 -13.33
C LYS A 84 6.85 -3.80 -12.64
N LEU A 85 7.17 -4.40 -11.49
CA LEU A 85 8.29 -4.04 -10.62
C LEU A 85 9.25 -5.23 -10.45
N PRO A 86 9.94 -5.67 -11.52
CA PRO A 86 10.71 -6.92 -11.49
C PRO A 86 11.91 -6.88 -10.54
N HIS A 87 12.38 -5.69 -10.15
CA HIS A 87 13.53 -5.51 -9.26
C HIS A 87 13.12 -5.21 -7.80
N SER A 88 11.83 -5.36 -7.46
CA SER A 88 11.35 -5.19 -6.09
C SER A 88 11.69 -6.41 -5.24
N VAL A 89 12.59 -6.22 -4.28
CA VAL A 89 12.95 -7.25 -3.29
C VAL A 89 11.73 -7.65 -2.46
N GLN A 90 10.88 -6.68 -2.05
CA GLN A 90 9.71 -6.98 -1.22
C GLN A 90 8.64 -7.78 -1.98
N LEU A 91 8.44 -7.51 -3.27
CA LEU A 91 7.49 -8.28 -4.07
C LEU A 91 7.96 -9.71 -4.26
N HIS A 92 9.24 -9.95 -4.55
CA HIS A 92 9.78 -11.31 -4.64
C HIS A 92 9.72 -12.04 -3.30
N TRP A 93 9.95 -11.34 -2.18
CA TRP A 93 9.77 -11.92 -0.85
C TRP A 93 8.33 -12.40 -0.63
N VAL A 94 7.32 -11.52 -0.78
CA VAL A 94 5.92 -11.91 -0.53
C VAL A 94 5.40 -12.92 -1.57
N SER A 95 6.01 -12.96 -2.76
CA SER A 95 5.66 -13.92 -3.81
C SER A 95 5.98 -15.36 -3.43
N HIS A 96 6.97 -15.59 -2.55
CA HIS A 96 7.28 -16.91 -2.03
C HIS A 96 6.04 -17.54 -1.38
N ASP A 97 5.42 -16.83 -0.42
CA ASP A 97 4.24 -17.29 0.29
C ASP A 97 3.06 -17.47 -0.66
N VAL A 98 2.86 -16.51 -1.59
CA VAL A 98 1.79 -16.59 -2.59
C VAL A 98 1.90 -17.84 -3.43
N PHE A 99 3.08 -18.14 -3.96
CA PHE A 99 3.28 -19.33 -4.77
C PHE A 99 3.17 -20.61 -3.94
N HIS A 100 3.62 -20.59 -2.68
CA HIS A 100 3.47 -21.70 -1.76
C HIS A 100 1.98 -22.04 -1.49
N PHE A 101 1.16 -21.06 -1.08
CA PHE A 101 -0.28 -21.24 -0.85
C PHE A 101 -1.07 -21.62 -2.11
N ASN A 102 -0.49 -21.42 -3.30
CA ASN A 102 -1.08 -21.81 -4.57
C ASN A 102 -0.52 -23.14 -5.12
N ASN A 103 0.20 -23.93 -4.32
CA ASN A 103 0.81 -25.20 -4.72
C ASN A 103 1.79 -25.07 -5.89
N GLN A 104 2.59 -23.99 -5.91
CA GLN A 104 3.58 -23.70 -6.97
C GLN A 104 5.01 -23.68 -6.39
N PRO A 105 5.52 -24.82 -5.87
CA PRO A 105 6.78 -24.87 -5.12
C PRO A 105 8.00 -24.41 -5.93
N GLN A 106 8.04 -24.69 -7.23
CA GLN A 106 9.11 -24.22 -8.12
C GLN A 106 9.09 -22.70 -8.27
N ALA A 107 7.91 -22.10 -8.43
CA ALA A 107 7.76 -20.65 -8.51
C ALA A 107 8.12 -19.97 -7.18
N ALA A 108 7.73 -20.57 -6.05
CA ALA A 108 8.10 -20.10 -4.71
C ALA A 108 9.63 -20.10 -4.50
N THR A 109 10.31 -21.15 -4.98
CA THR A 109 11.78 -21.25 -4.94
C THR A 109 12.43 -20.20 -5.84
N ASN A 110 11.89 -20.00 -7.05
CA ASN A 110 12.39 -19.01 -7.99
C ASN A 110 12.26 -17.58 -7.45
N ALA A 111 11.18 -17.26 -6.73
CA ALA A 111 10.99 -15.95 -6.12
C ALA A 111 12.11 -15.63 -5.10
N LEU A 112 12.44 -16.58 -4.21
CA LEU A 112 13.57 -16.41 -3.28
C LEU A 112 14.92 -16.32 -3.99
N LYS A 113 15.12 -17.10 -5.06
CA LYS A 113 16.34 -17.02 -5.88
C LYS A 113 16.50 -15.63 -6.51
N GLU A 114 15.43 -15.08 -7.07
CA GLU A 114 15.47 -13.75 -7.68
C GLU A 114 15.72 -12.67 -6.63
N MET A 115 15.04 -12.75 -5.48
CA MET A 115 15.30 -11.85 -4.36
C MET A 115 16.77 -11.86 -3.94
N ASN A 116 17.36 -13.04 -3.71
CA ASN A 116 18.77 -13.18 -3.34
C ASN A 116 19.71 -12.64 -4.44
N GLY A 117 19.35 -12.87 -5.70
CA GLY A 117 20.07 -12.31 -6.85
C GLY A 117 20.05 -10.78 -6.87
N LEU A 118 18.89 -10.17 -6.61
CA LEU A 118 18.73 -8.72 -6.55
C LEU A 118 19.54 -8.10 -5.41
N VAL A 119 19.45 -8.66 -4.20
CA VAL A 119 20.22 -8.19 -3.04
C VAL A 119 21.72 -8.27 -3.32
N SER A 120 22.19 -9.35 -3.97
CA SER A 120 23.60 -9.53 -4.32
C SER A 120 24.07 -8.52 -5.37
N ARG A 121 23.33 -8.36 -6.47
CA ARG A 121 23.69 -7.44 -7.57
C ARG A 121 23.56 -5.97 -7.17
N MET A 122 22.65 -5.66 -6.27
CA MET A 122 22.36 -4.31 -5.80
C MET A 122 22.87 -4.05 -4.39
N ALA A 123 23.86 -4.81 -3.91
CA ALA A 123 24.36 -4.69 -2.55
C ALA A 123 24.78 -3.25 -2.17
N TRP A 124 25.20 -2.44 -3.14
CA TRP A 124 25.52 -1.02 -2.93
C TRP A 124 24.32 -0.17 -2.50
N ARG A 125 23.08 -0.53 -2.87
CA ARG A 125 21.86 0.19 -2.48
C ARG A 125 21.52 0.06 -0.99
N TYR A 126 22.05 -0.97 -0.34
CA TYR A 126 21.74 -1.31 1.04
C TYR A 126 22.93 -1.11 1.98
N ARG A 127 24.03 -0.55 1.47
CA ARG A 127 25.14 -0.07 2.30
C ARG A 127 24.82 1.36 2.71
N ASN A 128 25.05 1.68 3.98
CA ASN A 128 25.02 3.07 4.43
C ASN A 128 26.07 3.88 3.67
N ALA A 129 25.79 5.15 3.40
CA ALA A 129 26.80 6.07 2.91
C ALA A 129 27.98 6.10 3.91
N PRO A 130 29.23 6.20 3.42
CA PRO A 130 30.42 6.23 4.27
C PRO A 130 30.39 7.40 5.27
#